data_AF-A0A3Q9UZV0-F1
#
_entry.id   AF-A0A3Q9UZV0-F1
#
_cell.length_a   1.000
_cell.length_b   1.000
_cell.length_c   1.000
_cell.angle_alpha   90.00
_cell.angle_beta   90.00
_cell.angle_gamma   90.00
#
_symmetry.space_group_name_H-M   'P 1'
#
loop_
_entity.id
_entity.type
_entity.pdbx_description
1 polymer ?
#
loop_
_entity_poly.entity_id
_entity_poly.type
_entity_poly.pdbx_seq_one_letter_code
_entity_poly.pdbx_strand_id
1 'polypeptide(L)'
;MGIGFRTAGELRVLAGARLHPVVGPALSRSRDRSRLSAGLSMPSGPGLVRPSPLAQPWEAPLVRLIRAGAPAAELHEATAASPEGSKLAAVIELVRDALSRREDDRALRLAGWLVRMRYDPSADPFLRRYGIVLTAHLPLSAGLDIDVPLDATALRLLFAELAAADDPAGATAAVETLPPSTLAASTLASLYSARRRWGDMAQFSAPVVNVDAPSAAVLIRRGVALRELGLIESALEAFDRVVRPNVTTARPVELRIEALYERASTHLADGRRAPARRDLERVLAQYPESPEAHELMAAVGR
;
A
#
# COMPACT_ATOMS: atom_id res chain seq x y z
N MET A 1 14.57 -0.21 -22.84
CA MET A 1 14.44 0.71 -21.70
C MET A 1 13.50 0.06 -20.70
N GLY A 2 13.95 -0.17 -19.47
CA GLY A 2 13.24 -0.99 -18.49
C GLY A 2 11.91 -0.37 -18.09
N ILE A 3 10.82 -1.10 -18.31
CA ILE A 3 9.48 -0.65 -17.96
C ILE A 3 9.22 -1.04 -16.50
N GLY A 4 9.92 -0.38 -15.59
CA GLY A 4 9.95 -0.67 -14.15
C GLY A 4 10.77 0.38 -13.41
N PHE A 5 11.10 0.13 -12.14
CA PHE A 5 11.92 1.03 -11.33
C PHE A 5 13.09 1.63 -12.15
N ARG A 6 13.13 2.96 -12.24
CA ARG A 6 14.17 3.68 -13.01
C ARG A 6 15.53 3.62 -12.33
N THR A 7 15.54 3.27 -11.05
CA THR A 7 16.75 3.06 -10.26
C THR A 7 17.03 1.56 -10.19
N ALA A 8 18.23 1.15 -10.60
CA ALA A 8 18.68 -0.22 -10.44
C ALA A 8 18.98 -0.51 -8.96
N GLY A 9 18.63 -1.70 -8.48
CA GLY A 9 18.91 -2.11 -7.11
C GLY A 9 18.13 -3.37 -6.72
N GLU A 10 18.59 -4.02 -5.65
CA GLU A 10 17.86 -5.14 -5.05
C GLU A 10 16.56 -4.67 -4.41
N LEU A 11 15.51 -5.50 -4.48
CA LEU A 11 14.23 -5.23 -3.82
C LEU A 11 14.43 -5.28 -2.31
N ARG A 12 14.26 -4.14 -1.65
CA ARG A 12 14.31 -4.04 -0.19
C ARG A 12 13.01 -4.51 0.44
N VAL A 13 13.10 -5.32 1.48
CA VAL A 13 11.99 -5.67 2.37
C VAL A 13 11.75 -4.51 3.34
N LEU A 14 10.49 -4.23 3.65
CA LEU A 14 10.15 -3.19 4.63
C LEU A 14 10.33 -3.67 6.07
N ALA A 15 11.11 -2.92 6.84
CA ALA A 15 11.22 -3.11 8.28
C ALA A 15 10.01 -2.52 9.00
N GLY A 16 9.51 -3.20 10.03
CA GLY A 16 8.46 -2.68 10.92
C GLY A 16 7.05 -2.62 10.33
N ALA A 17 6.81 -3.25 9.18
CA ALA A 17 5.50 -3.29 8.57
C ALA A 17 4.55 -4.23 9.33
N ARG A 18 3.31 -3.79 9.56
CA ARG A 18 2.25 -4.60 10.18
C ARG A 18 1.11 -4.83 9.20
N LEU A 19 0.57 -6.04 9.16
CA LEU A 19 -0.47 -6.43 8.21
C LEU A 19 -1.82 -6.49 8.91
N HIS A 20 -2.84 -5.97 8.24
CA HIS A 20 -4.20 -5.90 8.77
C HIS A 20 -5.17 -6.50 7.74
N PRO A 21 -5.94 -7.55 8.10
CA PRO A 21 -7.04 -7.99 7.27
C PRO A 21 -8.16 -6.94 7.30
N VAL A 22 -8.68 -6.59 6.12
CA VAL A 22 -9.83 -5.68 6.00
C VAL A 22 -11.09 -6.44 6.38
N VAL A 23 -11.92 -5.84 7.25
CA VAL A 23 -13.22 -6.39 7.64
C VAL A 23 -14.19 -6.25 6.47
N GLY A 24 -14.59 -7.38 5.88
CA GLY A 24 -15.52 -7.44 4.75
C GLY A 24 -15.44 -8.79 4.03
N PRO A 25 -16.28 -9.04 3.00
CA PRO A 25 -16.15 -10.25 2.19
C PRO A 25 -14.77 -10.26 1.51
N ALA A 26 -13.92 -11.21 1.90
CA ALA A 26 -12.63 -11.44 1.27
C ALA A 26 -12.85 -11.68 -0.23
N LEU A 27 -11.97 -11.11 -1.07
CA LEU A 27 -12.05 -11.11 -2.55
C LEU A 27 -13.03 -10.11 -3.20
N SER A 28 -13.69 -9.24 -2.42
CA SER A 28 -14.48 -8.15 -3.00
C SER A 28 -13.59 -7.19 -3.80
N ARG A 29 -13.83 -7.11 -5.12
CA ARG A 29 -13.13 -6.22 -6.06
C ARG A 29 -13.40 -4.72 -5.85
N SER A 30 -14.04 -4.34 -4.74
CA SER A 30 -14.35 -2.94 -4.43
C SER A 30 -13.07 -2.11 -4.37
N ARG A 31 -12.90 -1.24 -5.36
CA ARG A 31 -11.83 -0.22 -5.46
C ARG A 31 -12.21 0.97 -4.59
N ASP A 32 -12.25 0.74 -3.30
CA ASP A 32 -12.72 1.77 -2.40
C ASP A 32 -11.53 2.64 -1.99
N ARG A 33 -11.56 3.94 -2.33
CA ARG A 33 -10.61 4.97 -1.84
C ARG A 33 -10.61 5.04 -0.29
N SER A 34 -11.56 4.36 0.35
CA SER A 34 -11.85 4.30 1.79
C SER A 34 -10.80 3.59 2.66
N ARG A 35 -9.77 2.96 2.07
CA ARG A 35 -8.74 2.20 2.82
C ARG A 35 -7.53 3.02 3.24
N LEU A 36 -7.34 4.20 2.64
CA LEU A 36 -6.23 5.06 3.01
C LEU A 36 -6.51 5.73 4.35
N SER A 37 -5.61 5.52 5.31
CA SER A 37 -5.62 6.24 6.57
C SER A 37 -4.20 6.43 7.06
N ALA A 38 -4.03 7.20 8.12
CA ALA A 38 -2.75 7.38 8.75
C ALA A 38 -2.96 7.62 10.24
N GLY A 39 -1.94 7.30 11.02
CA GLY A 39 -1.94 7.46 12.46
C GLY A 39 -0.89 8.48 12.89
N LEU A 40 -1.24 9.25 13.92
CA LEU A 40 -0.29 10.04 14.70
C LEU A 40 -0.31 9.52 16.13
N SER A 41 0.86 9.15 16.64
CA SER A 41 1.06 8.76 18.03
C SER A 41 2.07 9.68 18.71
N MET A 42 1.77 10.02 19.96
CA MET A 42 2.62 10.85 20.82
C MET A 42 2.95 10.08 22.09
N PRO A 43 4.17 10.24 22.66
CA PRO A 43 4.46 9.74 23.98
C PRO A 43 3.50 10.38 24.99
N SER A 44 3.00 9.56 25.90
CA SER A 44 2.06 9.96 26.96
C SER A 44 2.67 9.58 28.32
N GLY A 45 2.57 10.44 29.33
CA GLY A 45 3.02 10.15 30.71
C GLY A 45 4.18 11.02 31.23
N PRO A 46 4.70 10.71 32.44
CA PRO A 46 5.84 11.44 33.02
C PRO A 46 7.11 11.25 32.19
N GLY A 47 7.84 12.34 31.91
CA GLY A 47 9.04 12.33 31.05
C GLY A 47 8.85 12.94 29.65
N LEU A 48 7.72 13.59 29.37
CA LEU A 48 7.50 14.35 28.14
C LEU A 48 8.62 15.36 27.90
N VAL A 49 9.26 15.27 26.74
CA VAL A 49 10.24 16.25 26.28
C VAL A 49 9.55 17.62 26.22
N ARG A 50 10.00 18.54 27.07
CA ARG A 50 9.57 19.94 27.02
C ARG A 50 10.38 20.67 25.96
N PRO A 51 9.78 21.60 25.21
CA PRO A 51 10.53 22.44 24.28
C PRO A 51 11.72 23.10 24.98
N SER A 52 12.88 23.00 24.35
CA SER A 52 14.11 23.64 24.84
C SER A 52 13.96 25.17 24.77
N PRO A 53 14.63 25.94 25.65
CA PRO A 53 14.75 27.39 25.49
C PRO A 53 15.37 27.82 24.16
N LEU A 54 16.10 26.92 23.47
CA LEU A 54 16.71 27.13 22.15
C LEU A 54 15.82 26.61 21.00
N ALA A 55 14.61 26.15 21.28
CA ALA A 55 13.67 25.69 20.25
C ALA A 55 13.19 26.86 19.38
N GLN A 56 12.78 26.56 18.15
CA GLN A 56 12.18 27.58 17.30
C GLN A 56 10.86 28.10 17.93
N PRO A 57 10.50 29.39 17.75
CA PRO A 57 9.34 29.99 18.40
C PRO A 57 8.01 29.26 18.14
N TRP A 58 7.90 28.59 17.00
CA TRP A 58 6.70 27.83 16.60
C TRP A 58 6.61 26.43 17.22
N GLU A 59 7.72 25.86 17.76
CA GLU A 59 7.73 24.48 18.25
C GLU A 59 6.81 24.27 19.46
N ALA A 60 6.93 25.15 20.47
CA ALA A 60 6.14 25.02 21.70
C ALA A 60 4.62 25.21 21.45
N PRO A 61 4.18 26.23 20.69
CA PRO A 61 2.79 26.33 20.24
C PRO A 61 2.32 25.08 19.50
N LEU A 62 3.11 24.58 18.55
CA LEU A 62 2.72 23.43 17.73
C LEU A 62 2.55 22.15 18.57
N VAL A 63 3.49 21.83 19.47
CA VAL A 63 3.37 20.68 20.38
C VAL A 63 2.09 20.77 21.23
N ARG A 64 1.78 21.96 21.75
CA ARG A 64 0.57 22.19 22.53
C ARG A 64 -0.70 21.92 21.70
N LEU A 65 -0.75 22.45 20.48
CA LEU A 65 -1.89 22.29 19.58
C LEU A 65 -2.09 20.82 19.14
N ILE A 66 -1.01 20.10 18.83
CA ILE A 66 -1.06 18.66 18.51
C ILE A 66 -1.69 17.88 19.67
N ARG A 67 -1.20 18.10 20.90
CA ARG A 67 -1.70 17.40 22.10
C ARG A 67 -3.15 17.73 22.42
N ALA A 68 -3.56 18.98 22.16
CA ALA A 68 -4.94 19.42 22.38
C ALA A 68 -5.90 18.91 21.28
N GLY A 69 -5.40 18.30 20.20
CA GLY A 69 -6.22 17.94 19.06
C GLY A 69 -6.77 19.17 18.32
N ALA A 70 -6.07 20.31 18.37
CA ALA A 70 -6.55 21.57 17.81
C ALA A 70 -6.73 21.49 16.28
N PRO A 71 -7.71 22.20 15.69
CA PRO A 71 -7.97 22.22 14.26
C PRO A 71 -6.73 22.51 13.40
N ALA A 72 -6.69 21.96 12.18
CA ALA A 72 -5.58 22.16 11.25
C ALA A 72 -5.25 23.64 10.97
N ALA A 73 -6.27 24.51 10.89
CA ALA A 73 -6.07 25.93 10.65
C ALA A 73 -5.16 26.59 11.70
N GLU A 74 -5.33 26.23 12.98
CA GLU A 74 -4.50 26.75 14.07
C GLU A 74 -3.05 26.22 13.99
N LEU A 75 -2.84 24.99 13.51
CA LEU A 75 -1.50 24.45 13.26
C LEU A 75 -0.77 25.26 12.18
N HIS A 76 -1.47 25.58 11.09
CA HIS A 76 -0.92 26.37 9.98
C HIS A 76 -0.65 27.82 10.42
N GLU A 77 -1.54 28.44 11.17
CA GLU A 77 -1.33 29.80 11.69
C GLU A 77 -0.11 29.86 12.62
N ALA A 78 0.01 28.91 13.55
CA ALA A 78 1.13 28.84 14.49
C ALA A 78 2.49 28.60 13.82
N THR A 79 2.51 28.12 12.58
CA THR A 79 3.72 27.76 11.84
C THR A 79 3.95 28.60 10.57
N ALA A 80 3.05 29.56 10.27
CA ALA A 80 3.06 30.32 9.02
C ALA A 80 4.35 31.11 8.77
N ALA A 81 5.04 31.52 9.84
CA ALA A 81 6.30 32.27 9.76
C ALA A 81 7.54 31.38 9.51
N SER A 82 7.40 30.06 9.47
CA SER A 82 8.53 29.12 9.26
C SER A 82 8.22 28.10 8.16
N PRO A 83 9.08 27.99 7.13
CA PRO A 83 8.98 26.95 6.12
C PRO A 83 9.03 25.52 6.69
N GLU A 84 9.85 25.29 7.73
CA GLU A 84 9.94 24.02 8.44
C GLU A 84 8.65 23.70 9.18
N GLY A 85 8.14 24.68 9.94
CA GLY A 85 6.87 24.55 10.65
C GLY A 85 5.70 24.27 9.70
N SER A 86 5.66 24.94 8.54
CA SER A 86 4.60 24.76 7.55
C SER A 86 4.56 23.33 6.98
N LYS A 87 5.73 22.68 6.77
CA LYS A 87 5.79 21.26 6.38
C LYS A 87 5.23 20.34 7.46
N LEU A 88 5.51 20.64 8.73
CA LEU A 88 5.01 19.89 9.87
C LEU A 88 3.50 20.03 10.02
N ALA A 89 2.96 21.25 9.96
CA ALA A 89 1.52 21.48 10.00
C ALA A 89 0.80 20.74 8.86
N ALA A 90 1.37 20.77 7.65
CA ALA A 90 0.82 20.07 6.50
C ALA A 90 0.82 18.54 6.65
N VAL A 91 1.92 17.92 7.14
CA VAL A 91 1.95 16.47 7.32
C VAL A 91 1.04 16.02 8.46
N ILE A 92 0.92 16.83 9.52
CA ILE A 92 0.02 16.54 10.64
C ILE A 92 -1.44 16.67 10.20
N GLU A 93 -1.80 17.72 9.45
CA GLU A 93 -3.13 17.85 8.85
C GLU A 93 -3.42 16.68 7.92
N LEU A 94 -2.47 16.29 7.05
CA LEU A 94 -2.63 15.17 6.14
C LEU A 94 -3.02 13.90 6.91
N VAL A 95 -2.25 13.58 7.94
CA VAL A 95 -2.40 12.34 8.72
C VAL A 95 -3.65 12.34 9.58
N ARG A 96 -3.93 13.44 10.29
CA ARG A 96 -5.00 13.49 11.31
C ARG A 96 -6.36 13.84 10.72
N ASP A 97 -6.39 14.71 9.71
CA ASP A 97 -7.61 15.38 9.28
C ASP A 97 -7.95 15.08 7.82
N ALA A 98 -7.00 15.30 6.89
CA ALA A 98 -7.31 15.31 5.46
C ALA A 98 -7.63 13.91 4.91
N LEU A 99 -6.91 12.87 5.32
CA LEU A 99 -7.18 11.49 4.87
C LEU A 99 -8.56 10.97 5.30
N SER A 100 -9.12 11.51 6.38
CA SER A 100 -10.47 11.17 6.83
C SER A 100 -11.58 11.88 6.05
N ARG A 101 -11.26 12.95 5.30
CA ARG A 101 -12.22 13.79 4.57
C ARG A 101 -12.26 13.41 3.08
N ARG A 102 -13.12 12.43 2.77
CA ARG A 102 -13.16 11.70 1.49
C ARG A 102 -13.54 12.51 0.25
N GLU A 103 -14.29 13.59 0.44
CA GLU A 103 -14.85 14.39 -0.66
C GLU A 103 -13.93 15.55 -1.08
N ASP A 104 -12.84 15.79 -0.33
CA ASP A 104 -11.93 16.91 -0.56
C ASP A 104 -10.61 16.41 -1.17
N ASP A 105 -10.14 17.09 -2.23
CA ASP A 105 -8.83 16.89 -2.82
C ASP A 105 -7.68 17.41 -1.93
N ARG A 106 -7.99 17.91 -0.72
CA ARG A 106 -7.02 18.38 0.28
C ARG A 106 -5.94 17.35 0.58
N ALA A 107 -6.29 16.08 0.80
CA ALA A 107 -5.30 15.03 1.05
C ALA A 107 -4.32 14.88 -0.11
N LEU A 108 -4.84 14.86 -1.35
CA LEU A 108 -4.03 14.78 -2.57
C LEU A 108 -3.12 16.01 -2.73
N ARG A 109 -3.64 17.22 -2.48
CA ARG A 109 -2.86 18.47 -2.56
C ARG A 109 -1.74 18.51 -1.53
N LEU A 110 -2.02 18.15 -0.27
CA LEU A 110 -1.02 18.13 0.81
C LEU A 110 0.05 17.07 0.54
N ALA A 111 -0.35 15.83 0.23
CA ALA A 111 0.59 14.76 -0.10
C ALA A 111 1.46 15.13 -1.32
N GLY A 112 0.84 15.65 -2.38
CA GLY A 112 1.56 16.10 -3.58
C GLY A 112 2.53 17.26 -3.31
N TRP A 113 2.15 18.22 -2.47
CA TRP A 113 3.04 19.31 -2.06
C TRP A 113 4.23 18.80 -1.24
N LEU A 114 3.99 17.95 -0.24
CA LEU A 114 5.07 17.38 0.58
C LEU A 114 6.05 16.52 -0.25
N VAL A 115 5.53 15.72 -1.20
CA VAL A 115 6.35 14.95 -2.14
C VAL A 115 7.19 15.87 -3.04
N ARG A 116 6.62 16.96 -3.57
CA ARG A 116 7.38 17.94 -4.37
C ARG A 116 8.50 18.61 -3.55
N MET A 117 8.24 18.87 -2.27
CA MET A 117 9.22 19.42 -1.35
C MET A 117 10.28 18.40 -0.89
N ARG A 118 10.17 17.13 -1.33
CA ARG A 118 11.03 16.01 -0.91
C ARG A 118 11.09 15.87 0.62
N TYR A 119 9.95 16.10 1.28
CA TYR A 119 9.87 16.02 2.73
C TYR A 119 9.93 14.56 3.19
N ASP A 120 10.78 14.29 4.19
CA ASP A 120 10.90 12.98 4.83
C ASP A 120 10.51 13.12 6.31
N PRO A 121 9.28 12.73 6.70
CA PRO A 121 8.84 12.84 8.08
C PRO A 121 9.67 11.96 9.03
N SER A 122 10.23 10.85 8.54
CA SER A 122 11.06 9.95 9.37
C SER A 122 12.40 10.58 9.76
N ALA A 123 12.88 11.55 8.97
CA ALA A 123 14.13 12.28 9.20
C ALA A 123 13.93 13.63 9.91
N ASP A 124 12.68 14.03 10.18
CA ASP A 124 12.39 15.34 10.71
C ASP A 124 12.86 15.50 12.17
N PRO A 125 13.70 16.52 12.48
CA PRO A 125 14.23 16.72 13.83
C PRO A 125 13.16 16.99 14.89
N PHE A 126 12.08 17.67 14.54
CA PHE A 126 10.99 17.98 15.48
C PHE A 126 10.23 16.70 15.84
N LEU A 127 9.83 15.90 14.83
CA LEU A 127 9.11 14.65 15.08
C LEU A 127 9.94 13.70 15.95
N ARG A 128 11.24 13.55 15.66
CA ARG A 128 12.15 12.73 16.46
C ARG A 128 12.32 13.24 17.90
N ARG A 129 12.54 14.55 18.06
CA ARG A 129 12.77 15.18 19.38
C ARG A 129 11.60 14.99 20.32
N TYR A 130 10.38 15.11 19.81
CA TYR A 130 9.15 14.98 20.62
C TYR A 130 8.55 13.57 20.58
N GLY A 131 9.23 12.61 19.98
CA GLY A 131 8.79 11.20 19.89
C GLY A 131 7.50 11.02 19.09
N ILE A 132 7.20 11.93 18.16
CA ILE A 132 6.00 11.88 17.32
C ILE A 132 6.20 10.81 16.27
N VAL A 133 5.36 9.79 16.28
CA VAL A 133 5.39 8.70 15.30
C VAL A 133 4.21 8.87 14.36
N LEU A 134 4.51 8.99 13.08
CA LEU A 134 3.51 9.02 12.01
C LEU A 134 3.53 7.66 11.30
N THR A 135 2.35 7.09 11.08
CA THR A 135 2.18 5.83 10.33
C THR A 135 1.24 6.04 9.17
N ALA A 136 1.50 5.37 8.05
CA ALA A 136 0.59 5.31 6.91
C ALA A 136 -0.03 3.93 6.83
N HIS A 137 -1.34 3.88 6.60
CA HIS A 137 -2.08 2.68 6.30
C HIS A 137 -2.34 2.63 4.79
N LEU A 138 -1.68 1.70 4.11
CA LEU A 138 -1.67 1.59 2.65
C LEU A 138 -2.37 0.30 2.20
N PRO A 139 -3.14 0.33 1.11
CA PRO A 139 -3.77 -0.86 0.59
C PRO A 139 -2.75 -1.84 0.02
N LEU A 140 -2.99 -3.13 0.27
CA LEU A 140 -2.34 -4.25 -0.39
C LEU A 140 -3.37 -5.01 -1.26
N SER A 141 -3.05 -6.23 -1.66
CA SER A 141 -3.92 -7.13 -2.41
C SER A 141 -4.83 -7.93 -1.47
N ALA A 142 -5.83 -8.63 -2.02
CA ALA A 142 -6.74 -9.51 -1.28
C ALA A 142 -7.52 -8.89 -0.11
N GLY A 143 -7.64 -7.55 -0.03
CA GLY A 143 -8.23 -6.93 1.15
C GLY A 143 -7.32 -7.03 2.38
N LEU A 144 -6.00 -7.06 2.16
CA LEU A 144 -5.03 -6.72 3.18
C LEU A 144 -4.65 -5.26 3.04
N ASP A 145 -4.42 -4.63 4.18
CA ASP A 145 -3.76 -3.35 4.26
C ASP A 145 -2.48 -3.50 5.09
N ILE A 146 -1.55 -2.56 4.92
CA ILE A 146 -0.24 -2.56 5.58
C ILE A 146 -0.01 -1.23 6.28
N ASP A 147 0.41 -1.33 7.54
CA ASP A 147 0.85 -0.20 8.35
C ASP A 147 2.37 -0.08 8.24
N VAL A 148 2.83 1.11 7.84
CA VAL A 148 4.25 1.44 7.71
C VAL A 148 4.57 2.77 8.39
N PRO A 149 5.79 2.96 8.91
CA PRO A 149 6.25 4.30 9.29
C PRO A 149 6.14 5.26 8.11
N LEU A 150 5.65 6.48 8.36
CA LEU A 150 5.53 7.49 7.31
C LEU A 150 6.90 8.13 7.05
N ASP A 151 7.69 7.49 6.18
CA ASP A 151 8.91 8.05 5.59
C ASP A 151 8.63 8.68 4.21
N ALA A 152 9.67 9.22 3.55
CA ALA A 152 9.55 9.78 2.20
C ALA A 152 9.00 8.78 1.16
N THR A 153 9.28 7.49 1.31
CA THR A 153 8.79 6.43 0.40
C THR A 153 7.31 6.22 0.63
N ALA A 154 6.90 5.96 1.88
CA ALA A 154 5.50 5.77 2.27
C ALA A 154 4.63 6.98 1.92
N LEU A 155 5.15 8.20 2.11
CA LEU A 155 4.46 9.43 1.72
C LEU A 155 4.20 9.51 0.21
N ARG A 156 5.15 9.02 -0.60
CA ARG A 156 5.02 9.01 -2.04
C ARG A 156 4.11 7.90 -2.55
N LEU A 157 4.11 6.74 -1.89
CA LEU A 157 3.14 5.68 -2.14
C LEU A 157 1.72 6.13 -1.78
N LEU A 158 1.55 6.80 -0.64
CA LEU A 158 0.29 7.42 -0.24
C LEU A 158 -0.20 8.43 -1.29
N PHE A 159 0.68 9.31 -1.78
CA PHE A 159 0.36 10.23 -2.88
C PHE A 159 -0.08 9.47 -4.14
N ALA A 160 0.63 8.40 -4.51
CA ALA A 160 0.30 7.62 -5.71
C ALA A 160 -1.09 6.96 -5.59
N GLU A 161 -1.43 6.41 -4.42
CA GLU A 161 -2.76 5.83 -4.18
C GLU A 161 -3.86 6.89 -4.23
N LEU A 162 -3.65 8.08 -3.65
CA LEU A 162 -4.58 9.21 -3.73
C LEU A 162 -4.77 9.69 -5.18
N ALA A 163 -3.68 9.78 -5.94
CA ALA A 163 -3.70 10.25 -7.32
C ALA A 163 -4.21 9.19 -8.31
N ALA A 164 -4.23 7.90 -7.95
CA ALA A 164 -4.41 6.79 -8.89
C ALA A 164 -5.70 6.88 -9.73
N ALA A 165 -6.76 7.48 -9.20
CA ALA A 165 -8.03 7.57 -9.90
C ALA A 165 -8.16 8.84 -10.77
N ASP A 166 -7.52 9.96 -10.38
CA ASP A 166 -7.65 11.25 -11.07
C ASP A 166 -6.45 11.51 -12.01
N ASP A 167 -5.24 11.15 -11.60
CA ASP A 167 -4.00 11.19 -12.38
C ASP A 167 -3.22 9.87 -12.28
N PRO A 168 -3.71 8.81 -12.95
CA PRO A 168 -3.05 7.51 -12.91
C PRO A 168 -1.66 7.50 -13.58
N ALA A 169 -1.39 8.43 -14.49
CA ALA A 169 -0.08 8.55 -15.13
C ALA A 169 0.95 9.14 -14.15
N GLY A 170 0.60 10.22 -13.46
CA GLY A 170 1.41 10.82 -12.41
C GLY A 170 1.60 9.88 -11.22
N ALA A 171 0.56 9.15 -10.81
CA ALA A 171 0.67 8.11 -9.78
C ALA A 171 1.72 7.06 -10.15
N THR A 172 1.67 6.55 -11.39
CA THR A 172 2.65 5.57 -11.89
C THR A 172 4.07 6.15 -11.90
N ALA A 173 4.25 7.36 -12.43
CA ALA A 173 5.54 8.01 -12.51
C ALA A 173 6.15 8.30 -11.11
N ALA A 174 5.31 8.60 -10.12
CA ALA A 174 5.72 8.80 -8.74
C ALA A 174 6.33 7.53 -8.15
N VAL A 175 5.79 6.35 -8.47
CA VAL A 175 6.28 5.06 -7.95
C VAL A 175 7.48 4.54 -8.74
N GLU A 176 7.50 4.70 -10.08
CA GLU A 176 8.62 4.26 -10.94
C GLU A 176 9.98 4.90 -10.56
N THR A 177 9.93 6.07 -9.94
CA THR A 177 11.13 6.82 -9.55
C THR A 177 11.58 6.55 -8.11
N LEU A 178 10.87 5.69 -7.36
CA LEU A 178 11.29 5.26 -6.03
C LEU A 178 12.45 4.25 -6.11
N PRO A 179 13.27 4.15 -5.06
CA PRO A 179 14.17 3.01 -4.87
C PRO A 179 13.37 1.69 -4.87
N PRO A 180 13.91 0.59 -5.44
CA PRO A 180 13.22 -0.68 -5.48
C PRO A 180 12.93 -1.22 -4.06
N SER A 181 11.66 -1.48 -3.78
CA SER A 181 11.21 -2.15 -2.57
C SER A 181 10.01 -3.04 -2.89
N THR A 182 9.77 -4.05 -2.06
CA THR A 182 8.64 -4.97 -2.25
C THR A 182 7.29 -4.24 -2.19
N LEU A 183 7.15 -3.24 -1.33
CA LEU A 183 5.93 -2.43 -1.26
C LEU A 183 5.75 -1.53 -2.46
N ALA A 184 6.80 -0.80 -2.89
CA ALA A 184 6.71 0.01 -4.09
C ALA A 184 6.41 -0.86 -5.33
N ALA A 185 6.94 -2.08 -5.37
CA ALA A 185 6.66 -3.04 -6.43
C ALA A 185 5.18 -3.47 -6.41
N SER A 186 4.61 -3.69 -5.22
CA SER A 186 3.20 -4.02 -5.05
C SER A 186 2.27 -2.88 -5.48
N THR A 187 2.56 -1.64 -5.06
CA THR A 187 1.81 -0.46 -5.52
C THR A 187 1.92 -0.30 -7.03
N LEU A 188 3.12 -0.42 -7.60
CA LEU A 188 3.32 -0.35 -9.05
C LEU A 188 2.55 -1.46 -9.79
N ALA A 189 2.56 -2.68 -9.25
CA ALA A 189 1.79 -3.79 -9.78
C ALA A 189 0.30 -3.47 -9.81
N SER A 190 -0.22 -2.84 -8.75
CA SER A 190 -1.61 -2.40 -8.69
C SER A 190 -1.94 -1.39 -9.78
N LEU A 191 -1.10 -0.36 -9.93
CA LEU A 191 -1.27 0.70 -10.93
C LEU A 191 -1.21 0.16 -12.37
N TYR A 192 -0.26 -0.71 -12.68
CA TYR A 192 -0.17 -1.36 -13.99
C TYR A 192 -1.37 -2.26 -14.26
N SER A 193 -1.79 -3.06 -13.27
CA SER A 193 -2.94 -3.95 -13.42
C SER A 193 -4.24 -3.16 -13.65
N ALA A 194 -4.44 -2.07 -12.92
CA ALA A 194 -5.61 -1.21 -13.08
C ALA A 194 -5.71 -0.61 -14.50
N ARG A 195 -4.56 -0.40 -15.16
CA ARG A 195 -4.42 0.16 -16.51
C ARG A 195 -4.25 -0.91 -17.59
N ARG A 196 -4.35 -2.20 -17.23
CA ARG A 196 -4.14 -3.35 -18.12
C ARG A 196 -2.80 -3.29 -18.87
N ARG A 197 -1.77 -2.71 -18.24
CA ARG A 197 -0.40 -2.67 -18.78
C ARG A 197 0.29 -4.01 -18.54
N TRP A 198 -0.25 -5.08 -19.13
CA TRP A 198 0.13 -6.47 -18.83
C TRP A 198 1.57 -6.79 -19.21
N GLY A 199 2.03 -6.31 -20.37
CA GLY A 199 3.43 -6.48 -20.81
C GLY A 199 4.41 -5.87 -19.80
N ASP A 200 4.11 -4.66 -19.34
CA ASP A 200 4.93 -3.94 -18.37
C ASP A 200 4.93 -4.64 -17.01
N MET A 201 3.75 -5.07 -16.55
CA MET A 201 3.57 -5.89 -15.35
C MET A 201 4.41 -7.17 -15.42
N ALA A 202 4.35 -7.90 -16.54
CA ALA A 202 5.11 -9.13 -16.74
C ALA A 202 6.62 -8.88 -16.83
N GLN A 203 7.05 -7.78 -17.45
CA GLN A 203 8.49 -7.47 -17.57
C GLN A 203 9.10 -7.09 -16.22
N PHE A 204 8.51 -6.11 -15.51
CA PHE A 204 9.13 -5.59 -14.28
C PHE A 204 9.10 -6.59 -13.14
N SER A 205 8.07 -7.44 -13.09
CA SER A 205 7.90 -8.41 -12.00
C SER A 205 8.70 -9.69 -12.18
N ALA A 206 9.40 -9.87 -13.31
CA ALA A 206 10.17 -11.08 -13.60
C ALA A 206 11.23 -11.44 -12.55
N PRO A 207 12.01 -10.48 -11.99
CA PRO A 207 13.00 -10.78 -10.96
C PRO A 207 12.41 -10.88 -9.54
N VAL A 208 11.10 -10.72 -9.35
CA VAL A 208 10.50 -10.69 -8.01
C VAL A 208 10.48 -12.10 -7.41
N VAL A 209 10.96 -12.21 -6.17
CA VAL A 209 10.96 -13.43 -5.36
C VAL A 209 10.01 -13.23 -4.17
N ASN A 210 9.31 -14.29 -3.77
CA ASN A 210 8.36 -14.26 -2.67
C ASN A 210 9.07 -14.19 -1.30
N VAL A 211 9.42 -13.00 -0.83
CA VAL A 211 10.16 -12.79 0.42
C VAL A 211 9.30 -12.22 1.56
N ASP A 212 8.18 -11.59 1.22
CA ASP A 212 7.22 -10.96 2.15
C ASP A 212 5.80 -10.86 1.54
N ALA A 213 4.86 -10.26 2.27
CA ALA A 213 3.48 -10.10 1.78
C ALA A 213 3.38 -9.21 0.53
N PRO A 214 4.07 -8.05 0.42
CA PRO A 214 4.05 -7.27 -0.81
C PRO A 214 4.61 -7.98 -2.04
N SER A 215 5.72 -8.72 -1.92
CA SER A 215 6.24 -9.51 -3.05
C SER A 215 5.31 -10.65 -3.46
N ALA A 216 4.59 -11.27 -2.51
CA ALA A 216 3.53 -12.24 -2.83
C ALA A 216 2.39 -11.57 -3.64
N ALA A 217 1.94 -10.39 -3.23
CA ALA A 217 0.93 -9.62 -3.98
C ALA A 217 1.39 -9.29 -5.42
N VAL A 218 2.67 -8.96 -5.60
CA VAL A 218 3.26 -8.74 -6.94
C VAL A 218 3.21 -10.01 -7.79
N LEU A 219 3.53 -11.18 -7.21
CA LEU A 219 3.50 -12.46 -7.93
C LEU A 219 2.09 -12.88 -8.33
N ILE A 220 1.08 -12.62 -7.50
CA ILE A 220 -0.33 -12.84 -7.85
C ILE A 220 -0.70 -11.99 -9.07
N ARG A 221 -0.40 -10.68 -9.03
CA ARG A 221 -0.69 -9.77 -10.14
C ARG A 221 0.13 -10.09 -11.40
N ARG A 222 1.34 -10.63 -11.25
CA ARG A 222 2.14 -11.17 -12.35
C ARG A 222 1.43 -12.34 -13.00
N GLY A 223 0.92 -13.29 -12.22
CA GLY A 223 0.16 -14.42 -12.72
C GLY A 223 -1.05 -13.98 -13.53
N VAL A 224 -1.81 -13.00 -13.01
CA VAL A 224 -2.92 -12.37 -13.73
C VAL A 224 -2.44 -11.77 -15.06
N ALA A 225 -1.41 -10.92 -15.04
CA ALA A 225 -0.89 -10.30 -16.26
C ALA A 225 -0.41 -11.32 -17.30
N LEU A 226 0.25 -12.40 -16.88
CA LEU A 226 0.70 -13.48 -17.78
C LEU A 226 -0.49 -14.23 -18.37
N ARG A 227 -1.55 -14.51 -17.60
CA ARG A 227 -2.80 -15.09 -18.11
C ARG A 227 -3.42 -14.20 -19.17
N GLU A 228 -3.53 -12.89 -18.92
CA GLU A 228 -4.10 -11.93 -19.88
C GLU A 228 -3.27 -11.80 -21.17
N LEU A 229 -1.97 -12.17 -21.12
CA LEU A 229 -1.10 -12.26 -22.28
C LEU A 229 -1.14 -13.64 -22.98
N GLY A 230 -1.97 -14.58 -22.50
CA GLY A 230 -2.04 -15.95 -23.01
C GLY A 230 -0.89 -16.86 -22.59
N LEU A 231 -0.02 -16.42 -21.67
CA LEU A 231 1.13 -17.16 -21.17
C LEU A 231 0.72 -18.03 -19.97
N ILE A 232 -0.15 -19.01 -20.22
CA ILE A 232 -0.82 -19.80 -19.18
C ILE A 232 0.16 -20.51 -18.24
N GLU A 233 1.15 -21.24 -18.76
CA GLU A 233 2.10 -21.98 -17.91
C GLU A 233 2.91 -21.04 -17.00
N SER A 234 3.35 -19.90 -17.53
CA SER A 234 4.07 -18.89 -16.74
C SER A 234 3.16 -18.24 -15.70
N ALA A 235 1.87 -18.08 -15.99
CA ALA A 235 0.89 -17.60 -15.01
C ALA A 235 0.73 -18.58 -13.85
N LEU A 236 0.56 -19.87 -14.15
CA LEU A 236 0.48 -20.94 -13.15
C LEU A 236 1.73 -21.00 -12.28
N GLU A 237 2.92 -20.90 -12.88
CA GLU A 237 4.19 -20.85 -12.14
C GLU A 237 4.25 -19.66 -11.17
N ALA A 238 3.75 -18.48 -11.57
CA ALA A 238 3.72 -17.31 -10.72
C ALA A 238 2.81 -17.52 -9.49
N PHE A 239 1.63 -18.11 -9.67
CA PHE A 239 0.74 -18.46 -8.55
C PHE A 239 1.33 -19.56 -7.65
N ASP A 240 2.01 -20.54 -8.24
CA ASP A 240 2.68 -21.62 -7.50
C ASP A 240 3.71 -21.07 -6.49
N ARG A 241 4.43 -20.01 -6.84
CA ARG A 241 5.38 -19.35 -5.93
C ARG A 241 4.73 -18.76 -4.68
N VAL A 242 3.40 -18.61 -4.64
CA VAL A 242 2.64 -18.10 -3.49
C VAL A 242 1.95 -19.20 -2.70
N VAL A 243 1.43 -20.23 -3.38
CA VAL A 243 0.62 -21.29 -2.75
C VAL A 243 1.41 -22.53 -2.31
N ARG A 244 2.72 -22.59 -2.59
CA ARG A 244 3.58 -23.71 -2.18
C ARG A 244 3.62 -23.88 -0.65
N PRO A 245 3.48 -25.11 -0.12
CA PRO A 245 3.37 -25.37 1.32
C PRO A 245 4.48 -24.73 2.18
N ASN A 246 5.74 -24.78 1.71
CA ASN A 246 6.90 -24.23 2.40
C ASN A 246 6.90 -22.69 2.50
N VAL A 247 6.14 -22.00 1.64
CA VAL A 247 5.97 -20.54 1.66
C VAL A 247 4.70 -20.14 2.42
N THR A 248 3.71 -21.04 2.47
CA THR A 248 2.34 -20.73 2.95
C THR A 248 2.21 -20.39 4.43
N THR A 249 3.15 -20.83 5.29
CA THR A 249 3.13 -20.50 6.73
C THR A 249 3.67 -19.10 7.01
N ALA A 250 4.48 -18.54 6.10
CA ALA A 250 5.10 -17.23 6.27
C ALA A 250 4.32 -16.09 5.60
N ARG A 251 3.18 -16.38 4.96
CA ARG A 251 2.34 -15.41 4.26
C ARG A 251 0.94 -15.35 4.84
N PRO A 252 0.30 -14.17 4.80
CA PRO A 252 -1.11 -14.04 5.17
C PRO A 252 -1.99 -15.01 4.38
N VAL A 253 -3.00 -15.56 5.05
CA VAL A 253 -3.93 -16.52 4.45
C VAL A 253 -4.69 -15.89 3.29
N GLU A 254 -4.99 -14.59 3.37
CA GLU A 254 -5.70 -13.79 2.38
C GLU A 254 -5.00 -13.83 1.02
N LEU A 255 -3.68 -13.60 0.98
CA LEU A 255 -2.90 -13.66 -0.27
C LEU A 255 -2.83 -15.07 -0.84
N ARG A 256 -2.77 -16.09 0.03
CA ARG A 256 -2.80 -17.48 -0.41
C ARG A 256 -4.13 -17.81 -1.07
N ILE A 257 -5.24 -17.38 -0.48
CA ILE A 257 -6.57 -17.60 -1.04
C ILE A 257 -6.74 -16.83 -2.36
N GLU A 258 -6.31 -15.57 -2.44
CA GLU A 258 -6.33 -14.80 -3.70
C GLU A 258 -5.51 -15.51 -4.78
N ALA A 259 -4.32 -16.02 -4.45
CA ALA A 259 -3.50 -16.79 -5.39
C ALA A 259 -4.18 -18.09 -5.85
N LEU A 260 -4.83 -18.82 -4.95
CA LEU A 260 -5.59 -20.04 -5.29
C LEU A 260 -6.78 -19.72 -6.19
N TYR A 261 -7.52 -18.65 -5.88
CA TYR A 261 -8.65 -18.20 -6.69
C TYR A 261 -8.21 -17.82 -8.10
N GLU A 262 -7.17 -17.00 -8.24
CA GLU A 262 -6.65 -16.58 -9.54
C GLU A 262 -6.01 -17.74 -10.32
N ARG A 263 -5.38 -18.72 -9.63
CA ARG A 263 -4.89 -19.95 -10.27
C ARG A 263 -6.03 -20.82 -10.77
N ALA A 264 -7.12 -20.95 -10.01
CA ALA A 264 -8.32 -21.66 -10.46
C ALA A 264 -8.95 -21.01 -11.71
N SER A 265 -9.06 -19.68 -11.72
CA SER A 265 -9.52 -18.93 -12.88
C SER A 265 -8.64 -19.17 -14.10
N THR A 266 -7.33 -19.22 -13.90
CA THR A 266 -6.34 -19.51 -14.96
C THR A 266 -6.48 -20.94 -15.48
N HIS A 267 -6.66 -21.92 -14.60
CA HIS A 267 -6.93 -23.30 -15.01
C HIS A 267 -8.22 -23.42 -15.83
N LEU A 268 -9.28 -22.70 -15.46
CA LEU A 268 -10.54 -22.69 -16.22
C LEU A 268 -10.40 -22.02 -17.60
N ALA A 269 -9.66 -20.93 -17.69
CA ALA A 269 -9.36 -20.28 -18.97
C ALA A 269 -8.63 -21.23 -19.95
N ASP A 270 -7.86 -22.18 -19.41
CA ASP A 270 -7.16 -23.23 -20.17
C ASP A 270 -7.93 -24.56 -20.25
N GLY A 271 -9.19 -24.61 -19.80
CA GLY A 271 -10.04 -25.81 -19.84
C GLY A 271 -9.70 -26.90 -18.80
N ARG A 272 -8.77 -26.65 -17.88
CA ARG A 272 -8.35 -27.60 -16.82
C ARG A 272 -9.30 -27.58 -15.62
N ARG A 273 -10.46 -28.25 -15.75
CA ARG A 273 -11.52 -28.25 -14.72
C ARG A 273 -11.11 -28.89 -13.39
N ALA A 274 -10.44 -30.05 -13.42
CA ALA A 274 -10.08 -30.79 -12.21
C ALA A 274 -9.14 -30.03 -11.25
N PRO A 275 -8.02 -29.40 -11.70
CA PRO A 275 -7.20 -28.59 -10.82
C PRO A 275 -7.91 -27.32 -10.35
N ALA A 276 -8.73 -26.67 -11.21
CA ALA A 276 -9.53 -25.52 -10.79
C ALA A 276 -10.47 -25.86 -9.63
N ARG A 277 -11.15 -27.02 -9.69
CA ARG A 277 -12.01 -27.50 -8.60
C ARG A 277 -11.27 -27.59 -7.27
N ARG A 278 -10.11 -28.24 -7.26
CA ARG A 278 -9.31 -28.44 -6.04
C ARG A 278 -8.87 -27.13 -5.41
N ASP A 279 -8.56 -26.13 -6.23
CA ASP A 279 -8.18 -24.81 -5.73
C ASP A 279 -9.38 -24.06 -5.14
N LEU A 280 -10.53 -24.13 -5.80
CA LEU A 280 -11.76 -23.50 -5.31
C LEU A 280 -12.29 -24.17 -4.05
N GLU A 281 -12.17 -25.49 -3.90
CA GLU A 281 -12.50 -26.20 -2.66
C GLU A 281 -11.67 -25.66 -1.48
N ARG A 282 -10.38 -25.35 -1.71
CA ARG A 282 -9.51 -24.75 -0.68
C ARG A 282 -9.87 -23.30 -0.38
N VAL A 283 -10.28 -22.52 -1.39
CA VAL A 283 -10.81 -21.16 -1.21
C VAL A 283 -12.06 -21.19 -0.36
N LEU A 284 -13.03 -22.04 -0.71
CA LEU A 284 -14.32 -22.16 -0.02
C LEU A 284 -14.20 -22.76 1.38
N ALA A 285 -13.21 -23.61 1.64
CA ALA A 285 -12.92 -24.09 2.98
C ALA A 285 -12.51 -22.94 3.94
N GLN A 286 -11.88 -21.89 3.41
CA GLN A 286 -11.45 -20.73 4.20
C GLN A 286 -12.48 -19.60 4.19
N TYR A 287 -13.16 -19.40 3.06
CA TYR A 287 -14.20 -18.38 2.87
C TYR A 287 -15.47 -19.01 2.28
N PRO A 288 -16.28 -19.72 3.11
CA PRO A 288 -17.47 -20.43 2.67
C PRO A 288 -18.57 -19.51 2.11
N GLU A 289 -18.49 -18.21 2.35
CA GLU A 289 -19.51 -17.23 1.92
C GLU A 289 -19.06 -16.43 0.70
N SER A 290 -17.90 -16.71 0.07
CA SER A 290 -17.41 -15.94 -1.08
C SER A 290 -18.30 -16.15 -2.32
N PRO A 291 -19.03 -15.12 -2.78
CA PRO A 291 -19.88 -15.25 -3.98
C PRO A 291 -19.04 -15.54 -5.23
N GLU A 292 -17.89 -14.88 -5.36
CA GLU A 292 -17.00 -15.02 -6.52
C GLU A 292 -16.46 -16.46 -6.65
N ALA A 293 -16.16 -17.12 -5.52
CA ALA A 293 -15.70 -18.50 -5.52
C ALA A 293 -16.83 -19.48 -5.88
N HIS A 294 -18.06 -19.23 -5.44
CA HIS A 294 -19.23 -20.03 -5.83
C HIS A 294 -19.55 -19.91 -7.32
N GLU A 295 -19.53 -18.69 -7.85
CA GLU A 295 -19.74 -18.44 -9.29
C GLU A 295 -18.72 -19.19 -10.14
N LEU A 296 -17.44 -19.12 -9.75
CA LEU A 296 -16.37 -19.79 -10.48
C LEU A 296 -16.46 -21.32 -10.32
N MET A 297 -16.87 -21.82 -9.16
CA MET A 297 -17.12 -23.25 -8.92
C MET A 297 -18.26 -23.78 -9.79
N ALA A 298 -19.35 -23.02 -9.96
CA ALA A 298 -20.44 -23.39 -10.85
C ALA A 298 -19.98 -23.52 -12.31
N ALA A 299 -19.01 -22.71 -12.74
CA ALA A 299 -18.40 -22.80 -14.07
C ALA A 299 -17.54 -24.06 -14.28
N VAL A 300 -17.04 -24.70 -13.21
CA VAL A 300 -16.31 -25.97 -13.28
C VAL A 300 -17.24 -27.15 -13.63
N GLY A 301 -18.52 -27.05 -13.23
CA GLY A 301 -19.52 -28.12 -13.39
C GLY A 301 -20.22 -28.15 -14.74
N ARG A 302 -20.18 -27.05 -15.50
CA ARG A 302 -20.62 -26.97 -16.91
C ARG A 302 -19.48 -27.43 -17.80
#